data_AF-A0A920C0R1-F1
#
_entry.id   AF-A0A920C0R1-F1
#
_cell.length_a   1.000
_cell.length_b   1.000
_cell.length_c   1.000
_cell.angle_alpha   90.00
_cell.angle_beta   90.00
_cell.angle_gamma   90.00
#
_symmetry.space_group_name_H-M   'P 1'
#
loop_
_entity.id
_entity.type
_entity.pdbx_description
1 polymer ?
#
loop_
_entity_poly.entity_id
_entity_poly.type
_entity_poly.pdbx_seq_one_letter_code
_entity_poly.pdbx_strand_id
1 'polypeptide(L)' 'MNDLSISELIDKGATIELRFHGERSLRDAYKKIAPFRNLGNIRKGSYNNIQWLRVVSKKIEVTVFYEGGK' A
#
# COMPACT_ATOMS: atom_id res chain seq x y z
N MET A 1 -16.80 -22.54 11.79
CA MET A 1 -15.89 -22.01 10.73
C MET A 1 -14.52 -21.94 11.37
N ASN A 2 -13.50 -22.59 10.80
CA ASN A 2 -12.13 -22.39 11.26
C ASN A 2 -11.66 -21.05 10.71
N ASP A 3 -11.47 -20.08 11.60
CA ASP A 3 -10.87 -18.80 11.23
C ASP A 3 -9.40 -19.06 10.87
N LEU A 4 -9.10 -19.00 9.57
CA LEU A 4 -7.71 -19.02 9.10
C LEU A 4 -7.04 -17.71 9.52
N SER A 5 -5.96 -17.82 10.27
CA SER A 5 -5.14 -16.67 10.66
C SER A 5 -4.44 -16.06 9.45
N ILE A 6 -4.15 -14.76 9.50
CA ILE A 6 -3.37 -14.07 8.46
C ILE A 6 -2.01 -14.76 8.24
N SER A 7 -1.38 -15.25 9.32
CA SER A 7 -0.14 -16.03 9.25
C SER A 7 -0.28 -17.30 8.41
N GLU A 8 -1.35 -18.07 8.61
CA GLU A 8 -1.58 -19.30 7.83
C GLU A 8 -1.82 -19.00 6.35
N LEU A 9 -2.47 -17.89 6.03
CA LEU A 9 -2.66 -17.46 4.64
C LEU A 9 -1.30 -17.12 3.99
N ILE A 10 -0.42 -16.40 4.68
CA ILE A 10 0.93 -16.07 4.20
C ILE A 10 1.76 -17.35 3.98
N ASP A 11 1.67 -18.32 4.89
CA ASP A 11 2.39 -19.60 4.82
C ASP A 11 1.91 -20.47 3.66
N LYS A 12 0.61 -20.39 3.34
CA LYS A 12 0.01 -21.02 2.16
C LYS A 12 0.30 -20.28 0.85
N GLY A 13 1.09 -19.19 0.89
CA GLY A 13 1.53 -18.46 -0.30
C GLY A 13 0.63 -17.27 -0.69
N ALA A 14 -0.28 -16.83 0.18
CA ALA A 14 -1.08 -15.64 -0.09
C ALA A 14 -0.22 -14.38 -0.19
N THR A 15 -0.71 -13.43 -0.98
CA THR A 15 -0.17 -12.06 -1.04
C THR A 15 -1.09 -11.15 -0.24
N ILE A 16 -0.51 -10.21 0.51
CA ILE A 16 -1.24 -9.20 1.27
C ILE A 16 -1.24 -7.90 0.48
N GLU A 17 -2.42 -7.34 0.27
CA GLU A 17 -2.60 -5.99 -0.24
C GLU A 17 -3.12 -5.07 0.87
N LEU A 18 -2.38 -4.00 1.16
CA LEU A 18 -2.79 -2.94 2.07
C LEU A 18 -3.09 -1.67 1.27
N ARG A 19 -4.33 -1.20 1.33
CA ARG A 19 -4.79 -0.02 0.60
C ARG A 19 -5.26 1.06 1.58
N PHE A 20 -4.66 2.24 1.48
CA PHE A 20 -5.04 3.41 2.27
C PHE A 20 -5.64 4.47 1.36
N HIS A 21 -6.80 4.99 1.76
CA HIS A 21 -7.54 6.00 1.01
C HIS A 21 -7.76 7.25 1.87
N GLY A 22 -8.03 8.38 1.23
CA GLY A 22 -8.43 9.62 1.91
C GLY A 22 -7.29 10.56 2.28
N GLU A 23 -6.07 10.31 1.84
CA GLU A 23 -4.97 11.27 2.01
C GLU A 23 -5.19 12.47 1.09
N ARG A 24 -5.11 13.69 1.63
CA ARG A 24 -5.40 14.93 0.88
C ARG A 24 -4.19 15.50 0.14
N SER A 25 -3.01 14.92 0.37
CA SER A 25 -1.76 15.45 -0.17
C SER A 25 -0.71 14.35 -0.32
N LEU A 26 0.24 14.60 -1.24
CA LEU A 26 1.43 13.75 -1.39
C LEU A 26 2.22 13.63 -0.07
N ARG A 27 2.26 14.70 0.73
CA ARG A 27 2.98 14.72 2.02
C ARG A 27 2.37 13.74 3.02
N ASP A 28 1.04 13.72 3.13
CA ASP A 28 0.37 12.83 4.08
C ASP A 28 0.43 11.37 3.61
N ALA A 29 0.31 11.15 2.28
CA ALA A 29 0.58 9.85 1.68
C ALA A 29 2.00 9.33 2.01
N TYR A 30 3.01 10.21 1.94
CA TYR A 30 4.38 9.84 2.28
C TYR A 30 4.54 9.46 3.76
N LYS A 31 3.91 10.18 4.69
CA LYS A 31 3.93 9.81 6.12
C LYS A 31 3.33 8.42 6.33
N LYS A 32 2.26 8.10 5.60
CA LYS A 32 1.57 6.81 5.70
C LYS A 32 2.39 5.66 5.12
N ILE A 33 3.06 5.86 3.99
CA ILE A 33 3.82 4.80 3.31
C ILE A 33 5.26 4.65 3.84
N ALA A 34 5.83 5.67 4.46
CA ALA A 34 7.21 5.67 4.96
C ALA A 34 7.57 4.47 5.87
N PRO A 35 6.69 3.99 6.78
CA PRO A 35 6.98 2.81 7.59
C PRO A 35 7.25 1.53 6.78
N PHE A 36 6.78 1.47 5.53
CA PHE A 36 6.90 0.31 4.65
C PHE A 36 8.09 0.37 3.69
N ARG A 37 8.97 1.38 3.80
CA ARG A 37 10.13 1.56 2.90
C ARG A 37 11.12 0.40 2.92
N ASN A 38 11.11 -0.42 3.99
CA ASN A 38 11.94 -1.62 4.10
C ASN A 38 11.44 -2.76 3.18
N LEU A 39 10.19 -2.72 2.73
CA LEU A 39 9.64 -3.69 1.78
C LEU A 39 10.13 -3.45 0.34
N GLY A 40 10.60 -2.22 0.04
CA GLY A 40 11.11 -1.85 -1.27
C GLY A 40 11.03 -0.34 -1.53
N ASN A 41 11.40 0.06 -2.75
CA ASN A 41 11.37 1.46 -3.16
C ASN A 41 9.92 1.97 -3.30
N ILE A 42 9.65 3.15 -2.74
CA ILE A 42 8.39 3.85 -2.92
C ILE A 42 8.31 4.36 -4.36
N ARG A 43 7.32 3.88 -5.11
CA ARG A 43 7.01 4.31 -6.47
C ARG A 43 5.78 5.20 -6.46
N LYS A 44 5.81 6.28 -7.22
CA LYS A 44 4.64 7.14 -7.45
C LYS A 44 3.92 6.68 -8.71
N GLY A 45 2.59 6.66 -8.68
CA GLY A 45 1.74 6.39 -9.83
C GLY A 45 0.55 7.32 -9.89
N SER A 46 -0.04 7.45 -11.08
CA SER A 46 -1.25 8.24 -11.30
C SER A 46 -2.00 7.72 -12.51
N TYR A 47 -3.33 7.68 -12.41
CA TYR A 47 -4.22 7.36 -13.52
C TYR A 47 -5.53 8.14 -13.34
N ASN A 48 -5.93 8.89 -14.37
CA ASN A 48 -7.01 9.88 -14.28
C ASN A 48 -6.80 10.84 -13.09
N ASN A 49 -7.81 11.00 -12.24
CA ASN A 49 -7.77 11.86 -11.06
C ASN A 49 -7.24 11.15 -9.81
N ILE A 50 -6.76 9.91 -9.93
CA ILE A 50 -6.27 9.12 -8.81
C ILE A 50 -4.75 9.12 -8.83
N GLN A 51 -4.14 9.47 -7.70
CA GLN A 51 -2.69 9.39 -7.50
C GLN A 51 -2.38 8.48 -6.33
N TRP A 52 -1.21 7.83 -6.35
CA TRP A 52 -0.82 6.94 -5.27
C TRP A 52 0.70 6.82 -5.11
N LEU A 53 1.10 6.43 -3.90
CA LEU A 53 2.40 5.87 -3.59
C LEU A 53 2.25 4.36 -3.42
N ARG A 54 3.21 3.59 -3.92
CA ARG A 54 3.18 2.12 -3.86
C ARG A 54 4.54 1.55 -3.49
N VAL A 55 4.56 0.57 -2.60
CA VAL A 55 5.72 -0.29 -2.31
C VAL A 55 5.32 -1.73 -2.56
N VAL A 56 6.16 -2.47 -3.28
CA VAL A 56 5.91 -3.87 -3.64
C VAL A 56 7.09 -4.72 -3.21
N SER A 57 6.80 -5.80 -2.49
CA SER A 57 7.69 -6.92 -2.18
C SER A 57 7.14 -8.21 -2.79
N LYS A 58 7.80 -9.35 -2.57
CA LYS A 58 7.32 -10.65 -3.10
C LYS A 58 5.91 -11.06 -2.62
N LYS A 59 5.54 -10.72 -1.39
CA LYS A 59 4.27 -11.17 -0.76
C LYS A 59 3.40 -10.03 -0.21
N ILE A 60 3.89 -8.80 -0.24
CA ILE A 60 3.18 -7.64 0.32
C ILE A 60 3.22 -6.49 -0.66
N GLU A 61 2.06 -5.92 -0.92
CA GLU A 61 1.87 -4.69 -1.63
C GLU A 61 1.20 -3.67 -0.72
N VAL A 62 1.77 -2.47 -0.66
CA VAL A 62 1.18 -1.35 0.08
C VAL A 62 0.97 -0.19 -0.89
N THR A 63 -0.28 0.26 -0.99
CA THR A 63 -0.69 1.37 -1.85
C THR A 63 -1.40 2.43 -1.01
N VAL A 64 -0.93 3.68 -1.08
CA VAL A 64 -1.53 4.84 -0.42
C VAL A 64 -2.02 5.80 -1.48
N PHE A 65 -3.32 5.93 -1.61
CA PHE A 65 -3.98 6.84 -2.53
C PHE A 65 -4.07 8.24 -1.93
N TYR A 66 -3.88 9.25 -2.76
CA TYR A 66 -4.01 10.64 -2.34
C TYR A 66 -4.57 11.52 -3.44
N GLU A 67 -5.24 12.59 -3.03
CA GLU A 67 -5.72 13.63 -3.93
C GLU A 67 -4.55 14.55 -4.26
N GLY A 68 -4.18 14.61 -5.54
CA GLY A 68 -3.28 15.66 -6.01
C GLY A 68 -4.04 16.97 -5.99
N GLY A 69 -3.68 17.89 -5.10
CA GLY A 69 -4.17 19.26 -5.18
C GLY A 69 -3.94 19.77 -6.62
N LYS A 70 -5.02 20.19 -7.28
CA LYS A 70 -4.96 20.89 -8.56
C LYS A 70 -4.18 22.19 -8.43
#